data_AF-A0A7V1HEK1-F1
#
_entry.id   AF-A0A7V1HEK1-F1
#
_cell.length_a   1.000
_cell.length_b   1.000
_cell.length_c   1.000
_cell.angle_alpha   90.00
_cell.angle_beta   90.00
_cell.angle_gamma   90.00
#
_symmetry.space_group_name_H-M   'P 1'
#
loop_
_entity.id
_entity.type
_entity.pdbx_description
1 polymer ?
#
loop_
_entity_poly.entity_id
_entity_poly.type
_entity_poly.pdbx_seq_one_letter_code
_entity_poly.pdbx_strand_id
1 'polypeptide(L)'
;LNIPADTTGYGLQIRAAFKPKPGNVFISADYSQIELRVLAHLSQDTNLVAAFLKGHDIHRETAARLFDVSLDEVTHDQRQLGKRINFSILYGLTPYGLSKNLGVSFKTAKQYIEKYLAQYPQVSEWMETIIDFAKKHGYVQTLLARRRYVPNIYEQNRVLYEEARRVAINTVAQGTAAEIMKKGMINLVQAFQEKGIDAQILLQIHDELLISVCDSEKDNAEKLAKQVLESVVDWKVPLEVSTRIGCDWKEVTK
;
A
#
# COMPACT_ATOMS: atom_id res chain seq x y z
N LEU A 1 -11.43 10.24 -2.11
CA LEU A 1 -11.20 9.26 -1.02
C LEU A 1 -12.52 8.66 -0.50
N ASN A 2 -13.57 9.44 -0.21
CA ASN A 2 -14.79 8.90 0.42
C ASN A 2 -15.85 8.31 -0.54
N ILE A 3 -15.54 8.18 -1.84
CA ILE A 3 -16.47 7.52 -2.78
C ILE A 3 -16.22 6.01 -2.68
N PRO A 4 -17.24 5.21 -2.28
CA PRO A 4 -17.06 3.79 -2.06
C PRO A 4 -16.49 3.07 -3.30
N ALA A 5 -15.57 2.14 -3.05
CA ALA A 5 -14.93 1.32 -4.08
C ALA A 5 -15.60 -0.05 -4.23
N ASP A 6 -16.41 -0.43 -3.25
CA ASP A 6 -17.16 -1.67 -3.24
C ASP A 6 -18.35 -1.63 -4.20
N THR A 7 -18.73 -2.82 -4.65
CA THR A 7 -19.86 -3.03 -5.57
C THR A 7 -21.22 -2.87 -4.87
N THR A 8 -21.22 -2.70 -3.55
CA THR A 8 -22.42 -2.57 -2.73
C THR A 8 -22.94 -1.13 -2.70
N GLY A 9 -24.23 -0.97 -2.99
CA GLY A 9 -24.90 0.34 -3.00
C GLY A 9 -24.61 1.17 -4.25
N TYR A 10 -24.53 2.50 -4.08
CA TYR A 10 -24.46 3.47 -5.18
C TYR A 10 -23.03 3.84 -5.63
N GLY A 11 -21.98 3.24 -5.03
CA GLY A 11 -20.57 3.63 -5.26
C GLY A 11 -20.16 3.58 -6.73
N LEU A 12 -20.40 2.45 -7.41
CA LEU A 12 -20.10 2.32 -8.84
C LEU A 12 -20.91 3.25 -9.73
N GLN A 13 -22.15 3.58 -9.35
CA GLN A 13 -23.00 4.49 -10.11
C GLN A 13 -22.49 5.93 -10.01
N ILE A 14 -22.02 6.33 -8.82
CA ILE A 14 -21.34 7.62 -8.61
C ILE A 14 -20.06 7.69 -9.44
N ARG A 15 -19.23 6.63 -9.43
CA ARG A 15 -18.01 6.58 -10.25
C ARG A 15 -18.30 6.66 -11.76
N ALA A 16 -19.38 6.05 -12.23
CA ALA A 16 -19.77 6.14 -13.65
C ALA A 16 -20.14 7.56 -14.12
N ALA A 17 -20.46 8.47 -13.19
CA ALA A 17 -20.72 9.88 -13.51
C ALA A 17 -19.46 10.68 -13.82
N PHE A 18 -18.27 10.17 -13.48
CA PHE A 18 -17.00 10.79 -13.83
C PHE A 18 -16.62 10.36 -15.25
N LYS A 19 -16.70 11.30 -16.19
CA LYS A 19 -16.37 11.08 -17.59
C LYS A 19 -15.12 11.87 -17.99
N PRO A 20 -14.28 11.35 -18.90
CA PRO A 20 -13.20 12.11 -19.50
C PRO A 20 -13.76 13.24 -20.37
N LYS A 21 -12.89 14.19 -20.75
CA LYS A 21 -13.22 15.20 -21.77
C LYS A 21 -13.57 14.49 -23.09
N PRO A 22 -14.41 15.08 -23.97
CA PRO A 22 -14.69 14.50 -25.28
C PRO A 22 -13.40 14.19 -26.06
N GLY A 23 -13.31 12.99 -26.64
CA GLY A 23 -12.12 12.51 -27.35
C GLY A 23 -11.03 11.89 -26.46
N ASN A 24 -11.20 11.92 -25.13
CA ASN A 24 -10.28 11.32 -24.19
C ASN A 24 -10.85 10.05 -23.55
N VAL A 25 -9.94 9.25 -23.00
CA VAL A 25 -10.22 8.10 -22.13
C VAL A 25 -9.55 8.29 -20.78
N PHE A 26 -9.96 7.51 -19.79
CA PHE A 26 -9.22 7.38 -18.54
C PHE A 26 -8.25 6.21 -18.57
N ILE A 27 -7.11 6.43 -17.92
CA ILE A 27 -6.16 5.40 -17.52
C ILE A 27 -6.09 5.42 -16.00
N SER A 28 -6.44 4.30 -15.36
CA SER A 28 -6.09 4.06 -13.96
C SER A 28 -4.71 3.41 -13.91
N ALA A 29 -3.83 3.92 -13.06
CA ALA A 29 -2.53 3.33 -12.76
C ALA A 29 -2.39 3.16 -11.25
N ASP A 30 -2.39 1.92 -10.77
CA ASP A 30 -2.43 1.57 -9.35
C ASP A 30 -1.20 0.75 -8.94
N TYR A 31 -0.46 1.22 -7.93
CA TYR A 31 0.65 0.44 -7.40
C TYR A 31 0.16 -0.81 -6.66
N SER A 32 0.61 -1.97 -7.10
CA SER A 32 0.23 -3.23 -6.49
C SER A 32 0.92 -3.42 -5.14
N GLN A 33 0.14 -3.24 -4.07
CA GLN A 33 0.55 -3.46 -2.67
C GLN A 33 1.79 -2.64 -2.27
N ILE A 34 1.86 -1.37 -2.68
CA ILE A 34 3.02 -0.50 -2.45
C ILE A 34 3.46 -0.47 -1.00
N GLU A 35 2.53 -0.39 -0.04
CA GLU A 35 2.89 -0.31 1.37
C GLU A 35 3.59 -1.59 1.88
N LEU A 36 3.25 -2.77 1.33
CA LEU A 36 3.93 -4.02 1.68
C LEU A 36 5.29 -4.15 0.97
N ARG A 37 5.43 -3.63 -0.25
CA ARG A 37 6.73 -3.56 -0.94
C ARG A 37 7.68 -2.62 -0.22
N VAL A 38 7.17 -1.48 0.26
CA VAL A 38 7.89 -0.56 1.14
C VAL A 38 8.29 -1.26 2.43
N LEU A 39 7.39 -2.00 3.08
CA LEU A 39 7.72 -2.77 4.28
C LEU A 39 8.83 -3.80 4.01
N ALA A 40 8.74 -4.55 2.92
CA ALA A 40 9.77 -5.51 2.51
C ALA A 40 11.13 -4.84 2.30
N HIS A 41 11.14 -3.67 1.66
CA HIS A 41 12.35 -2.88 1.47
C HIS A 41 12.91 -2.34 2.79
N LEU A 42 12.08 -1.77 3.67
CA LEU A 42 12.55 -1.15 4.91
C LEU A 42 13.01 -2.18 5.95
N SER A 43 12.30 -3.31 6.05
CA SER A 43 12.63 -4.40 6.97
C SER A 43 13.75 -5.30 6.46
N GLN A 44 13.96 -5.36 5.14
CA GLN A 44 14.84 -6.33 4.48
C GLN A 44 14.51 -7.79 4.88
N ASP A 45 13.25 -8.05 5.24
CA ASP A 45 12.83 -9.38 5.65
C ASP A 45 12.98 -10.39 4.51
N THR A 46 13.78 -11.41 4.75
CA THR A 46 14.20 -12.34 3.70
C THR A 46 13.03 -13.13 3.12
N ASN A 47 12.06 -13.51 3.95
CA ASN A 47 10.88 -14.26 3.53
C ASN A 47 9.93 -13.35 2.75
N LEU A 48 9.69 -12.13 3.24
CA LEU A 48 8.81 -11.18 2.56
C LEU A 48 9.39 -10.73 1.21
N VAL A 49 10.69 -10.43 1.15
CA VAL A 49 11.39 -10.10 -0.10
C VAL A 49 11.32 -11.27 -1.08
N ALA A 50 11.59 -12.50 -0.61
CA ALA A 50 11.51 -13.69 -1.47
C ALA A 50 10.09 -13.93 -2.02
N ALA A 51 9.06 -13.70 -1.22
CA ALA A 51 7.67 -13.85 -1.65
C ALA A 51 7.32 -12.88 -2.80
N PHE A 52 7.76 -11.62 -2.72
CA PHE A 52 7.60 -10.67 -3.83
C PHE A 52 8.40 -11.07 -5.07
N LEU A 53 9.66 -11.48 -4.91
CA LEU A 53 10.52 -11.87 -6.03
C LEU A 53 10.01 -13.10 -6.79
N LYS A 54 9.28 -13.99 -6.11
CA LYS A 54 8.63 -15.16 -6.73
C LYS A 54 7.29 -14.82 -7.40
N GLY A 55 6.81 -13.58 -7.32
CA GLY A 55 5.51 -13.18 -7.84
C GLY A 55 4.33 -13.80 -7.08
N HIS A 56 4.55 -14.22 -5.83
CA HIS A 56 3.47 -14.80 -5.03
C HIS A 56 2.48 -13.73 -4.57
N ASP A 57 1.22 -14.12 -4.44
CA ASP A 57 0.22 -13.29 -3.77
C ASP A 57 0.51 -13.26 -2.26
N ILE A 58 1.09 -12.16 -1.78
CA ILE A 58 1.49 -11.98 -0.38
C ILE A 58 0.32 -12.16 0.60
N HIS A 59 -0.92 -11.86 0.19
CA HIS A 59 -2.08 -12.08 1.05
C HIS A 59 -2.41 -13.56 1.17
N ARG A 60 -2.25 -14.33 0.08
CA ARG A 60 -2.34 -15.80 0.13
C ARG A 60 -1.18 -16.41 0.90
N GLU A 61 0.05 -15.92 0.72
CA GLU A 61 1.24 -16.41 1.44
C GLU A 61 1.07 -16.26 2.96
N THR A 62 0.63 -15.08 3.41
CA THR A 62 0.30 -14.87 4.82
C THR A 62 -0.84 -15.79 5.27
N ALA A 63 -1.91 -15.92 4.48
CA ALA A 63 -3.04 -16.77 4.84
C ALA A 63 -2.64 -18.26 4.96
N ALA A 64 -1.90 -18.79 3.98
CA ALA A 64 -1.38 -20.16 3.97
C ALA A 64 -0.63 -20.46 5.27
N ARG A 65 0.26 -19.54 5.69
CA ARG A 65 1.01 -19.71 6.93
C ARG A 65 0.16 -19.61 8.20
N LEU A 66 -0.81 -18.70 8.23
CA LEU A 66 -1.69 -18.53 9.38
C LEU A 66 -2.59 -19.73 9.61
N PHE A 67 -3.13 -20.30 8.53
CA PHE A 67 -4.06 -21.42 8.54
C PHE A 67 -3.39 -22.79 8.43
N ASP A 68 -2.07 -22.83 8.19
CA ASP A 68 -1.28 -24.06 8.02
C ASP A 68 -1.80 -24.92 6.86
N VAL A 69 -2.03 -24.27 5.72
CA VAL A 69 -2.49 -24.87 4.46
C VAL A 69 -1.54 -24.53 3.33
N SER A 70 -1.57 -25.28 2.23
CA SER A 70 -0.80 -24.92 1.02
C SER A 70 -1.38 -23.67 0.34
N LEU A 71 -0.58 -22.99 -0.49
CA LEU A 71 -1.00 -21.77 -1.21
C LEU A 71 -2.25 -22.00 -2.09
N ASP A 72 -2.34 -23.18 -2.71
CA ASP A 72 -3.43 -23.56 -3.60
C ASP A 72 -4.73 -23.86 -2.84
N GLU A 73 -4.62 -24.26 -1.58
CA GLU A 73 -5.75 -24.53 -0.68
C GLU A 73 -6.29 -23.26 -0.01
N VAL A 74 -5.61 -22.11 -0.16
CA VAL A 74 -6.08 -20.85 0.41
C VAL A 74 -7.40 -20.43 -0.24
N THR A 75 -8.46 -20.38 0.57
CA THR A 75 -9.78 -19.93 0.14
C THR A 75 -9.83 -18.40 -0.07
N HIS A 76 -10.86 -17.92 -0.76
CA HIS A 76 -11.07 -16.48 -0.93
C HIS A 76 -11.15 -15.74 0.43
N ASP A 77 -11.91 -16.30 1.38
CA ASP A 77 -12.08 -15.69 2.71
C ASP A 77 -10.79 -15.68 3.52
N GLN A 78 -10.00 -16.76 3.44
CA GLN A 78 -8.69 -16.82 4.07
C GLN A 78 -7.74 -15.78 3.48
N ARG A 79 -7.74 -15.61 2.15
CA ARG A 79 -6.97 -14.56 1.48
C ARG A 79 -7.40 -13.16 1.93
N GLN A 80 -8.71 -12.89 2.03
CA GLN A 80 -9.20 -11.61 2.54
C GLN A 80 -8.78 -11.38 3.99
N LEU A 81 -8.75 -12.43 4.82
CA LEU A 81 -8.24 -12.34 6.18
C LEU A 81 -6.74 -12.03 6.20
N GLY A 82 -5.95 -12.74 5.39
CA GLY A 82 -4.52 -12.48 5.20
C GLY A 82 -4.25 -11.04 4.77
N LYS A 83 -5.07 -10.50 3.85
CA LYS A 83 -5.05 -9.07 3.48
C LYS A 83 -5.26 -8.16 4.68
N ARG A 84 -6.34 -8.37 5.46
CA ARG A 84 -6.63 -7.55 6.64
C ARG A 84 -5.51 -7.63 7.68
N ILE A 85 -4.90 -8.80 7.87
CA ILE A 85 -3.81 -9.00 8.82
C ILE A 85 -2.54 -8.27 8.35
N ASN A 86 -2.15 -8.41 7.08
CA ASN A 86 -1.00 -7.68 6.51
C ASN A 86 -1.13 -6.17 6.76
N PHE A 87 -2.28 -5.59 6.40
CA PHE A 87 -2.54 -4.17 6.65
C PHE A 87 -2.59 -3.84 8.14
N SER A 88 -3.19 -4.72 8.95
CA SER A 88 -3.30 -4.46 10.38
C SER A 88 -1.94 -4.37 11.06
N ILE A 89 -1.03 -5.29 10.71
CA ILE A 89 0.31 -5.33 11.27
C ILE A 89 1.16 -4.18 10.76
N LEU A 90 1.04 -3.84 9.48
CA LEU A 90 1.64 -2.62 8.93
C LEU A 90 1.19 -1.37 9.71
N TYR A 91 -0.07 -1.33 10.16
CA TYR A 91 -0.61 -0.23 10.96
C TYR A 91 -0.31 -0.31 12.46
N GLY A 92 0.54 -1.26 12.88
CA GLY A 92 0.92 -1.47 14.27
C GLY A 92 -0.25 -1.87 15.17
N LEU A 93 -1.32 -2.46 14.62
CA LEU A 93 -2.48 -2.84 15.43
C LEU A 93 -2.09 -3.87 16.49
N THR A 94 -2.53 -3.60 17.72
CA THR A 94 -2.39 -4.51 18.85
C THR A 94 -3.34 -5.71 18.69
N PRO A 95 -3.12 -6.83 19.41
CA PRO A 95 -4.07 -7.94 19.42
C PRO A 95 -5.51 -7.52 19.72
N TYR A 96 -5.71 -6.51 20.57
CA TYR A 96 -7.03 -5.93 20.82
C TYR A 96 -7.62 -5.26 19.58
N GLY A 97 -6.88 -4.36 18.92
CA GLY A 97 -7.34 -3.69 17.71
C GLY A 97 -7.63 -4.67 16.58
N LEU A 98 -6.76 -5.67 16.41
CA LEU A 98 -6.96 -6.74 15.42
C LEU A 98 -8.20 -7.58 15.73
N SER A 99 -8.44 -7.93 16.99
CA SER A 99 -9.64 -8.69 17.40
C SER A 99 -10.94 -7.97 17.02
N LYS A 100 -10.98 -6.64 17.18
CA LYS A 100 -12.13 -5.81 16.79
C LYS A 100 -12.29 -5.70 15.28
N ASN A 101 -11.19 -5.50 14.54
CA ASN A 101 -11.21 -5.40 13.08
C ASN A 101 -11.67 -6.71 12.43
N LEU A 102 -11.19 -7.85 12.94
CA LEU A 102 -11.48 -9.17 12.38
C LEU A 102 -12.76 -9.81 12.94
N GLY A 103 -13.32 -9.30 14.03
CA GLY A 103 -14.44 -9.93 14.72
C GLY A 103 -14.10 -11.28 15.36
N VAL A 104 -12.84 -11.46 15.78
CA VAL A 104 -12.33 -12.71 16.39
C VAL A 104 -11.99 -12.53 17.87
N SER A 105 -11.75 -13.62 18.59
CA SER A 105 -11.30 -13.54 19.98
C SER A 105 -9.93 -12.85 20.10
N PHE A 106 -9.67 -12.19 21.24
CA PHE A 106 -8.36 -11.62 21.55
C PHE A 106 -7.24 -12.66 21.44
N LYS A 107 -7.49 -13.89 21.91
CA LYS A 107 -6.55 -15.01 21.85
C LYS A 107 -6.18 -15.36 20.41
N THR A 108 -7.19 -15.46 19.53
CA THR A 108 -6.99 -15.73 18.10
C THR A 108 -6.21 -14.60 17.42
N ALA A 109 -6.57 -13.34 17.69
CA ALA A 109 -5.85 -12.19 17.14
C ALA A 109 -4.38 -12.16 17.58
N LYS A 110 -4.09 -12.47 18.85
CA LYS A 110 -2.72 -12.59 19.37
C LYS A 110 -1.94 -13.68 18.62
N GLN A 111 -2.54 -14.86 18.44
CA GLN A 111 -1.92 -15.96 17.71
C GLN A 111 -1.62 -15.60 16.25
N TYR A 112 -2.50 -14.85 15.58
CA TYR A 112 -2.24 -14.39 14.22
C TYR A 112 -1.05 -13.43 14.13
N ILE A 113 -0.93 -12.48 15.06
CA ILE A 113 0.23 -11.57 15.11
C ILE A 113 1.51 -12.36 15.38
N GLU A 114 1.49 -13.29 16.33
CA GLU A 114 2.66 -14.12 16.65
C GLU A 114 3.10 -14.98 15.46
N LYS A 115 2.17 -15.65 14.77
CA LYS A 115 2.47 -16.43 13.57
C LYS A 115 3.03 -15.56 12.44
N TYR A 116 2.48 -14.36 12.25
CA TYR A 116 2.96 -13.43 11.24
C TYR A 116 4.40 -12.96 11.52
N LEU A 117 4.68 -12.50 12.74
CA LEU A 117 6.02 -12.04 13.12
C LEU A 117 7.03 -13.20 13.14
N ALA A 118 6.59 -14.43 13.41
CA ALA A 118 7.43 -15.62 13.25
C ALA A 118 7.72 -15.95 11.77
N GLN A 119 6.81 -15.62 10.85
CA GLN A 119 7.03 -15.75 9.41
C GLN A 119 7.97 -14.65 8.87
N TYR A 120 7.84 -13.43 9.40
CA TYR A 120 8.60 -12.27 8.97
C TYR A 120 9.38 -11.64 10.15
N PRO A 121 10.40 -12.33 10.69
CA PRO A 121 11.09 -11.90 11.91
C PRO A 121 11.79 -10.54 11.79
N GLN A 122 12.35 -10.20 10.62
CA GLN A 122 13.03 -8.91 10.45
C GLN A 122 12.04 -7.73 10.44
N VAL A 123 10.75 -7.97 10.16
CA VAL A 123 9.71 -6.93 10.31
C VAL A 123 9.59 -6.52 11.77
N SER A 124 9.62 -7.47 12.71
CA SER A 124 9.57 -7.16 14.15
C SER A 124 10.81 -6.38 14.59
N GLU A 125 12.00 -6.79 14.14
CA GLU A 125 13.25 -6.10 14.43
C GLU A 125 13.22 -4.67 13.92
N TRP A 126 12.80 -4.48 12.66
CA TRP A 126 12.64 -3.18 12.05
C TRP A 126 11.69 -2.28 12.85
N MET A 127 10.53 -2.78 13.26
CA MET A 127 9.58 -2.01 14.08
C MET A 127 10.23 -1.50 15.36
N GLU A 128 10.97 -2.34 16.09
CA GLU A 128 11.67 -1.92 17.31
C GLU A 128 12.76 -0.88 17.02
N THR A 129 13.50 -1.00 15.91
CA THR A 129 14.48 0.04 15.53
C THR A 129 13.85 1.41 15.32
N ILE A 130 12.63 1.47 14.76
CA ILE A 130 11.89 2.73 14.58
C ILE A 130 11.46 3.30 15.93
N ILE A 131 11.02 2.46 16.86
CA ILE A 131 10.64 2.89 18.20
C ILE A 131 11.85 3.42 18.97
N ASP A 132 12.99 2.74 18.92
CA ASP A 132 14.21 3.17 19.58
C ASP A 132 14.75 4.48 19.00
N PHE A 133 14.70 4.63 17.67
CA PHE A 133 14.99 5.91 17.03
C PHE A 133 14.06 7.02 17.52
N ALA A 134 12.75 6.77 17.58
CA ALA A 134 11.76 7.74 18.03
C ALA A 134 12.00 8.17 19.49
N LYS A 135 12.33 7.23 20.39
CA LYS A 135 12.70 7.56 21.78
C LYS A 135 13.96 8.40 21.86
N LYS A 136 14.97 8.10 21.04
CA LYS A 136 16.24 8.85 21.05
C LYS A 136 16.10 10.27 20.50
N HIS A 137 15.24 10.47 19.50
CA HIS A 137 15.21 11.71 18.72
C HIS A 137 13.93 12.54 18.87
N GLY A 138 12.84 11.97 19.40
CA GLY A 138 11.53 12.61 19.52
C GLY A 138 10.74 12.69 18.21
N TYR A 139 11.26 12.09 17.14
CA TYR A 139 10.62 12.02 15.82
C TYR A 139 11.02 10.75 15.08
N VAL A 140 10.29 10.42 14.03
CA VAL A 140 10.66 9.43 13.01
C VAL A 140 10.79 10.09 11.65
N GLN A 141 11.46 9.43 10.71
CA GLN A 141 11.62 9.93 9.35
C GLN A 141 11.33 8.85 8.31
N THR A 142 10.73 9.26 7.19
CA THR A 142 10.56 8.42 6.00
C THR A 142 11.89 8.20 5.28
N LEU A 143 11.89 7.38 4.21
CA LEU A 143 13.08 7.13 3.42
C LEU A 143 13.68 8.41 2.80
N LEU A 144 12.85 9.39 2.40
CA LEU A 144 13.33 10.68 1.88
C LEU A 144 13.47 11.75 2.98
N ALA A 145 13.68 11.33 4.23
CA ALA A 145 13.97 12.17 5.39
C ALA A 145 12.85 13.15 5.81
N ARG A 146 11.59 12.94 5.39
CA ARG A 146 10.46 13.70 5.94
C ARG A 146 10.20 13.28 7.37
N ARG A 147 10.20 14.25 8.28
CA ARG A 147 10.05 14.01 9.72
C ARG A 147 8.60 14.11 10.17
N ARG A 148 8.24 13.29 11.16
CA ARG A 148 7.06 13.47 12.00
C ARG A 148 7.48 13.37 13.46
N TYR A 149 7.21 14.41 14.23
CA TYR A 149 7.42 14.39 15.67
C TYR A 149 6.42 13.46 16.35
N VAL A 150 6.90 12.71 17.35
CA VAL A 150 6.12 11.72 18.08
C VAL A 150 6.26 12.03 19.58
N PRO A 151 5.69 13.14 20.08
CA PRO A 151 5.90 13.58 21.47
C PRO A 151 5.46 12.54 22.50
N ASN A 152 4.37 11.81 22.20
CA ASN A 152 3.80 10.80 23.10
C ASN A 152 4.66 9.54 23.23
N ILE A 153 5.83 9.45 22.57
CA ILE A 153 6.74 8.31 22.71
C ILE A 153 7.38 8.23 24.11
N TYR A 154 7.30 9.32 24.88
CA TYR A 154 7.81 9.42 26.25
C TYR A 154 6.72 9.22 27.33
N GLU A 155 5.47 9.02 26.92
CA GLU A 155 4.34 8.94 27.85
C GLU A 155 4.42 7.71 28.75
N GLN A 156 4.15 7.91 30.04
CA GLN A 156 3.99 6.80 31.00
C GLN A 156 2.63 6.12 30.84
N ASN A 157 1.64 6.84 30.32
CA ASN A 157 0.34 6.26 30.02
C ASN A 157 0.49 5.25 28.87
N ARG A 158 0.29 3.96 29.20
CA ARG A 158 0.46 2.86 28.25
C ARG A 158 -0.40 3.00 26.99
N VAL A 159 -1.60 3.59 27.08
CA VAL A 159 -2.48 3.77 25.91
C VAL A 159 -1.88 4.80 24.96
N LEU A 160 -1.43 5.95 25.49
CA LEU A 160 -0.81 7.02 24.70
C LEU A 160 0.52 6.58 24.10
N TYR A 161 1.32 5.84 24.86
CA TYR A 161 2.59 5.29 24.38
C TYR A 161 2.39 4.28 23.25
N GLU A 162 1.45 3.33 23.38
CA GLU A 162 1.17 2.37 22.31
C GLU A 162 0.59 3.04 21.06
N GLU A 163 -0.21 4.09 21.21
CA GLU A 163 -0.62 4.92 20.08
C GLU A 163 0.56 5.62 19.40
N ALA A 164 1.48 6.18 20.19
CA ALA A 164 2.70 6.81 19.69
C ALA A 164 3.57 5.82 18.91
N ARG A 165 3.71 4.58 19.40
CA ARG A 165 4.42 3.51 18.68
C ARG A 165 3.81 3.22 17.32
N ARG A 166 2.48 3.08 17.24
CA ARG A 166 1.77 2.89 15.97
C ARG A 166 2.03 4.06 15.02
N VAL A 167 1.89 5.28 15.52
CA VAL A 167 2.15 6.49 14.74
C VAL A 167 3.57 6.49 14.18
N ALA A 168 4.57 6.14 15.00
CA ALA A 168 5.97 6.07 14.60
C ALA A 168 6.17 5.09 13.43
N ILE A 169 5.74 3.84 13.59
CA ILE A 169 5.89 2.77 12.59
C ILE A 169 5.16 3.13 11.29
N ASN A 170 3.88 3.50 11.39
CA ASN A 170 3.03 3.78 10.23
C ASN A 170 3.57 4.96 9.43
N THR A 171 4.11 5.98 10.11
CA THR A 171 4.66 7.14 9.44
C THR A 171 5.82 6.76 8.52
N VAL A 172 6.71 5.88 8.96
CA VAL A 172 7.86 5.50 8.15
C VAL A 172 7.41 4.73 6.91
N ALA A 173 6.54 3.73 7.07
CA ALA A 173 6.07 2.92 5.95
C ALA A 173 5.14 3.71 5.00
N GLN A 174 4.02 4.24 5.51
CA GLN A 174 3.04 4.95 4.68
C GLN A 174 3.60 6.26 4.13
N GLY A 175 4.39 6.98 4.93
CA GLY A 175 5.01 8.22 4.48
C GLY A 175 5.98 7.96 3.33
N THR A 176 6.74 6.87 3.37
CA THR A 176 7.62 6.45 2.26
C THR A 176 6.80 6.07 1.03
N ALA A 177 5.69 5.34 1.17
CA ALA A 177 4.79 5.03 0.05
C ALA A 177 4.22 6.32 -0.59
N ALA A 178 3.80 7.28 0.22
CA ALA A 178 3.30 8.57 -0.25
C ALA A 178 4.39 9.40 -0.95
N GLU A 179 5.64 9.29 -0.53
CA GLU A 179 6.77 9.94 -1.19
C GLU A 179 7.09 9.34 -2.55
N ILE A 180 7.04 8.00 -2.66
CA ILE A 180 7.17 7.30 -3.94
C ILE A 180 6.05 7.72 -4.89
N MET A 181 4.80 7.75 -4.41
CA MET A 181 3.68 8.23 -5.22
C MET A 181 3.92 9.66 -5.75
N LYS A 182 4.31 10.59 -4.87
CA LYS A 182 4.59 11.98 -5.26
C LYS A 182 5.73 12.10 -6.27
N LYS A 183 6.82 11.36 -6.07
CA LYS A 183 7.95 11.32 -7.01
C LYS A 183 7.51 10.72 -8.36
N GLY A 184 6.70 9.66 -8.32
CA GLY A 184 6.10 9.06 -9.51
C GLY A 184 5.23 10.03 -10.29
N MET A 185 4.38 10.81 -9.62
CA MET A 185 3.57 11.86 -10.25
C MET A 185 4.43 12.91 -10.96
N ILE A 186 5.50 13.39 -10.31
CA ILE A 186 6.42 14.38 -10.88
C ILE A 186 7.11 13.79 -12.13
N ASN A 187 7.70 12.60 -12.00
CA ASN A 187 8.39 11.93 -13.10
C ASN A 187 7.44 11.67 -14.28
N LEU A 188 6.20 11.29 -14.00
CA LEU A 188 5.21 10.97 -15.02
C LEU A 188 4.77 12.21 -15.81
N VAL A 189 4.51 13.32 -15.12
CA VAL A 189 4.19 14.59 -15.79
C VAL A 189 5.34 15.05 -16.67
N GLN A 190 6.58 14.96 -16.17
CA GLN A 190 7.77 15.28 -16.96
C GLN A 190 7.90 14.37 -18.19
N ALA A 191 7.70 13.06 -18.02
CA ALA A 191 7.79 12.11 -19.12
C ALA A 191 6.72 12.34 -20.20
N PHE A 192 5.49 12.69 -19.83
CA PHE A 192 4.46 13.07 -20.80
C PHE A 192 4.86 14.31 -21.59
N GLN A 193 5.40 15.33 -20.93
CA GLN A 193 5.90 16.55 -21.59
C GLN A 193 7.04 16.26 -22.57
N GLU A 194 8.03 15.47 -22.15
CA GLU A 194 9.17 15.09 -22.99
C GLU A 194 8.77 14.26 -24.22
N LYS A 195 7.71 13.46 -24.09
CA LYS A 195 7.17 12.64 -25.19
C LYS A 195 6.10 13.34 -26.01
N GLY A 196 5.70 14.55 -25.62
CA GLY A 196 4.65 15.32 -26.30
C GLY A 196 3.26 14.68 -26.21
N ILE A 197 3.00 13.86 -25.20
CA ILE A 197 1.71 13.20 -24.97
C ILE A 197 0.80 14.16 -24.19
N ASP A 198 -0.39 14.46 -24.71
CA ASP A 198 -1.37 15.30 -24.01
C ASP A 198 -2.15 14.48 -22.97
N ALA A 199 -1.48 14.16 -21.87
CA ALA A 199 -2.03 13.44 -20.73
C ALA A 199 -2.01 14.29 -19.46
N GLN A 200 -3.06 14.17 -18.64
CA GLN A 200 -3.24 14.91 -17.40
C GLN A 200 -3.57 13.97 -16.25
N ILE A 201 -2.78 14.01 -15.17
CA ILE A 201 -3.15 13.38 -13.90
C ILE A 201 -4.30 14.19 -13.30
N LEU A 202 -5.49 13.60 -13.19
CA LEU A 202 -6.68 14.28 -12.67
C LEU A 202 -6.83 14.09 -11.16
N LEU A 203 -6.66 12.85 -10.69
CA LEU A 203 -6.85 12.47 -9.30
C LEU A 203 -5.75 11.55 -8.84
N GLN A 204 -5.40 11.67 -7.56
CA GLN A 204 -4.65 10.67 -6.82
C GLN A 204 -5.57 10.12 -5.72
N ILE A 205 -5.78 8.81 -5.72
CA ILE A 205 -6.71 8.10 -4.83
C ILE A 205 -5.93 6.96 -4.19
N HIS A 206 -5.48 7.14 -2.95
CA HIS A 206 -4.59 6.17 -2.28
C HIS A 206 -3.33 5.88 -3.11
N ASP A 207 -3.15 4.64 -3.57
CA ASP A 207 -2.05 4.16 -4.41
C ASP A 207 -2.37 4.18 -5.92
N GLU A 208 -3.50 4.78 -6.30
CA GLU A 208 -3.99 4.92 -7.67
C GLU A 208 -3.85 6.36 -8.20
N LEU A 209 -3.46 6.48 -9.47
CA LEU A 209 -3.57 7.69 -10.28
C LEU A 209 -4.65 7.51 -11.36
N LEU A 210 -5.54 8.49 -11.46
CA LEU A 210 -6.51 8.59 -12.57
C LEU A 210 -6.00 9.64 -13.57
N ILE A 211 -5.70 9.19 -14.78
CA ILE A 211 -5.10 9.98 -15.85
C ILE A 211 -6.12 10.12 -16.98
N SER A 212 -6.23 11.31 -17.57
CA SER A 212 -7.01 11.55 -18.78
C SER A 212 -6.06 11.79 -19.94
N VAL A 213 -6.29 11.13 -21.07
CA VAL A 213 -5.46 11.23 -22.29
C VAL A 213 -6.32 11.08 -23.53
N CYS A 214 -5.87 11.63 -24.66
CA CYS A 214 -6.52 11.42 -25.96
C CYS A 214 -6.61 9.92 -26.29
N ASP A 215 -7.76 9.47 -26.82
CA ASP A 215 -7.98 8.06 -27.16
C ASP A 215 -6.92 7.51 -28.15
N SER A 216 -6.43 8.35 -29.06
CA SER A 216 -5.40 7.98 -30.02
C SER A 216 -4.01 7.75 -29.39
N GLU A 217 -3.76 8.25 -28.19
CA GLU A 217 -2.46 8.16 -27.50
C GLU A 217 -2.48 7.19 -26.30
N LYS A 218 -3.64 6.59 -26.00
CA LYS A 218 -3.87 5.84 -24.76
C LYS A 218 -2.86 4.71 -24.52
N ASP A 219 -2.50 3.95 -25.54
CA ASP A 219 -1.58 2.80 -25.40
C ASP A 219 -0.15 3.27 -25.10
N ASN A 220 0.28 4.37 -25.74
CA ASN A 220 1.59 4.97 -25.49
C ASN A 220 1.64 5.57 -24.08
N ALA A 221 0.57 6.26 -23.67
CA ALA A 221 0.46 6.86 -22.36
C ALA A 221 0.41 5.81 -21.24
N GLU A 222 -0.33 4.72 -21.43
CA GLU A 222 -0.42 3.61 -20.48
C GLU A 222 0.95 2.95 -20.27
N LYS A 223 1.62 2.61 -21.38
CA LYS A 223 2.96 2.00 -21.34
C LYS A 223 3.98 2.91 -20.65
N LEU A 224 3.96 4.20 -20.96
CA LEU A 224 4.84 5.18 -20.34
C LEU A 224 4.53 5.34 -18.85
N ALA A 225 3.26 5.43 -18.47
CA ALA A 225 2.84 5.52 -17.08
C ALA A 225 3.33 4.33 -16.26
N LYS A 226 3.14 3.12 -16.78
CA LYS A 226 3.64 1.90 -16.14
C LYS A 226 5.16 1.93 -15.96
N GLN A 227 5.90 2.18 -17.04
CA GLN A 227 7.37 2.23 -17.01
C GLN A 227 7.89 3.26 -16.00
N VAL A 228 7.35 4.48 -16.03
CA VAL A 228 7.81 5.57 -15.16
C VAL A 228 7.53 5.26 -13.70
N LEU A 229 6.32 4.81 -13.38
CA LEU A 229 5.92 4.53 -12.00
C LEU A 229 6.68 3.32 -11.43
N GLU A 230 6.90 2.26 -12.21
CA GLU A 230 7.67 1.08 -11.75
C GLU A 230 9.16 1.41 -11.51
N SER A 231 9.69 2.46 -12.15
CA SER A 231 11.11 2.87 -12.07
C SER A 231 11.41 3.97 -11.04
N VAL A 232 10.44 4.40 -10.21
CA VAL A 232 10.62 5.52 -9.27
C VAL A 232 11.72 5.28 -8.24
N VAL A 233 11.96 4.01 -7.91
CA VAL A 233 12.97 3.53 -6.96
C VAL A 233 13.74 2.36 -7.57
N ASP A 234 14.99 2.19 -7.15
CA ASP A 234 15.83 1.04 -7.51
C ASP A 234 15.99 0.13 -6.27
N TRP A 235 15.02 -0.77 -6.10
CA TRP A 235 14.93 -1.67 -4.95
C TRP A 235 14.99 -3.12 -5.40
N LYS A 236 15.49 -4.00 -4.51
CA LYS A 236 15.44 -5.46 -4.72
C LYS A 236 14.01 -5.96 -4.96
N VAL A 237 13.04 -5.41 -4.24
CA VAL A 237 11.62 -5.69 -4.46
C VAL A 237 11.12 -4.66 -5.50
N PRO A 238 10.82 -5.07 -6.74
CA PRO A 238 10.40 -4.13 -7.77
C PRO A 238 9.04 -3.54 -7.43
N LEU A 239 8.78 -2.30 -7.84
CA LEU A 239 7.42 -1.77 -7.84
C LEU A 239 6.67 -2.36 -9.03
N GLU A 240 5.39 -2.66 -8.85
CA GLU A 240 4.51 -3.15 -9.91
C GLU A 240 3.29 -2.25 -10.02
N VAL A 241 2.91 -1.91 -11.25
CA VAL A 241 1.75 -1.06 -11.53
C VAL A 241 0.77 -1.82 -12.41
N SER A 242 -0.46 -1.90 -11.92
CA SER A 242 -1.60 -2.39 -12.71
C SER A 242 -2.25 -1.21 -13.40
N THR A 243 -2.49 -1.34 -14.70
CA THR A 243 -3.19 -0.31 -15.48
C THR A 243 -4.52 -0.82 -16.02
N ARG A 244 -5.48 0.10 -16.20
CA ARG A 244 -6.77 -0.16 -16.86
C ARG A 244 -7.18 1.07 -17.67
N ILE A 245 -7.75 0.85 -18.85
CA ILE A 245 -8.28 1.90 -19.71
C ILE A 245 -9.80 1.81 -19.77
N GLY A 246 -10.49 2.96 -19.75
CA GLY A 246 -11.96 2.99 -19.80
C GLY A 246 -12.53 4.36 -20.14
N CYS A 247 -13.80 4.35 -20.52
CA CYS A 247 -14.58 5.54 -20.89
C CYS A 247 -15.17 6.27 -19.69
N ASP A 248 -15.04 5.72 -18.48
CA ASP A 248 -15.40 6.36 -17.22
C ASP A 248 -14.64 5.74 -16.04
N TRP A 249 -14.81 6.34 -14.85
CA TRP A 249 -14.09 5.89 -13.68
C TRP A 249 -14.55 4.51 -13.17
N LYS A 250 -15.79 4.10 -13.47
CA LYS A 250 -16.28 2.76 -13.11
C LYS A 250 -15.54 1.70 -13.92
N GLU A 251 -15.36 1.89 -15.22
CA GLU A 251 -14.69 0.92 -16.10
C GLU A 251 -13.22 0.67 -15.72
N VAL A 252 -12.54 1.69 -15.17
CA VAL A 252 -11.14 1.56 -14.72
C VAL A 252 -11.00 1.18 -13.24
N THR A 253 -12.10 1.04 -12.50
CA THR A 253 -12.08 0.58 -11.10
C THR A 253 -11.69 -0.90 -11.02
N LYS A 254 -10.92 -1.26 -9.98
CA LYS A 254 -10.39 -2.62 -9.79
C LYS A 254 -11.45 -3.70 -9.57
#